data_AF-A0A8S0T1U2-F1
#
_entry.id   AF-A0A8S0T1U2-F1
#
_cell.length_a   1.000
_cell.length_b   1.000
_cell.length_c   1.000
_cell.angle_alpha   90.00
_cell.angle_beta   90.00
_cell.angle_gamma   90.00
#
_symmetry.space_group_name_H-M   'P 1'
#
loop_
_entity.id
_entity.type
_entity.pdbx_description
1 polymer ?
#
loop_
_entity_poly.entity_id
_entity_poly.type
_entity_poly.pdbx_seq_one_letter_code
_entity_poly.pdbx_strand_id
1 'polypeptide(L)'
;MNSAGKLPKNNGISWRGNSGLQDGSDATDVKGGLVGGYYDAGDNTKFHFPMSFAMTMLSWSVIEYEHKFRAIGEYDHMKDLIKWGTDYLLLTFNSSATKIDKIYSQVGGSQNGSKTPDDHYCWQRPEDMDYARKTQTANSGPDLAGEMAAALASASIVFRDNTAYSKKLVKGAETLFKFARDFGKRTSYCRGNPFIEPFYNSSGYFDEYMWGAAWLYYATGNNTYFSLATNPGLSKNSKAFYMIPDLSVLSWDNKLPAAMLLLTRIRMFLSPGYPYEDMLKSYHNVTGLTMCSYLQTFNVFNWTRGGLIQLNHGQGQPLQYVANAAFLTSLYVDYMNATGVPGMTCGPRFITLNDLRKFAISQVLSHHSYLN
;
A
#
# COMPACT_ATOMS: atom_id res chain seq x y z
N MET A 1 -14.82 -5.53 1.41
CA MET A 1 -13.70 -5.67 2.38
C MET A 1 -14.26 -5.89 3.79
N ASN A 2 -13.42 -6.23 4.79
CA ASN A 2 -13.85 -6.56 6.16
C ASN A 2 -14.20 -5.31 6.99
N SER A 3 -15.30 -4.63 6.66
CA SER A 3 -15.66 -3.31 7.21
C SER A 3 -16.00 -3.34 8.69
N ALA A 4 -15.48 -2.40 9.49
CA ALA A 4 -15.86 -2.19 10.89
C ALA A 4 -16.71 -0.93 11.05
N GLY A 5 -17.44 -0.78 12.15
CA GLY A 5 -18.25 0.41 12.46
C GLY A 5 -19.71 0.25 12.08
N LYS A 6 -20.38 1.38 11.82
CA LYS A 6 -21.81 1.41 11.47
C LYS A 6 -21.99 1.19 9.97
N LEU A 7 -22.32 -0.04 9.57
CA LEU A 7 -22.46 -0.42 8.18
C LEU A 7 -23.67 0.26 7.51
N PRO A 8 -23.59 0.59 6.20
CA PRO A 8 -24.75 1.04 5.45
C PRO A 8 -25.86 -0.02 5.45
N LYS A 9 -27.13 0.41 5.41
CA LYS A 9 -28.27 -0.52 5.33
C LYS A 9 -28.21 -1.45 4.11
N ASN A 10 -27.60 -0.99 3.02
CA ASN A 10 -27.41 -1.73 1.78
C ASN A 10 -25.95 -2.18 1.62
N ASN A 11 -25.36 -2.81 2.64
CA ASN A 11 -23.96 -3.25 2.60
C ASN A 11 -23.69 -4.48 1.68
N GLY A 12 -24.74 -5.12 1.15
CA GLY A 12 -24.63 -6.29 0.28
C GLY A 12 -24.15 -7.58 0.96
N ILE A 13 -23.91 -7.56 2.27
CA ILE A 13 -23.34 -8.68 3.03
C ILE A 13 -24.26 -9.00 4.21
N SER A 14 -25.17 -9.95 4.01
CA SER A 14 -26.26 -10.27 4.94
C SER A 14 -25.81 -10.80 6.31
N TRP A 15 -24.60 -11.36 6.39
CA TRP A 15 -24.03 -11.92 7.61
C TRP A 15 -23.14 -10.94 8.38
N ARG A 16 -23.02 -9.69 7.93
CA ARG A 16 -22.24 -8.63 8.59
C ARG A 16 -23.14 -7.55 9.17
N GLY A 17 -22.90 -7.23 10.43
CA GLY A 17 -23.62 -6.21 11.19
C GLY A 17 -22.71 -5.06 11.65
N ASN A 18 -23.29 -4.15 12.44
CA ASN A 18 -22.52 -3.07 13.05
C ASN A 18 -21.58 -3.65 14.12
N SER A 19 -20.32 -3.19 14.13
CA SER A 19 -19.30 -3.70 15.07
C SER A 19 -18.32 -2.60 15.47
N GLY A 20 -17.60 -2.77 16.59
CA GLY A 20 -16.57 -1.80 17.02
C GLY A 20 -17.09 -0.37 17.19
N LEU A 21 -18.33 -0.21 17.69
CA LEU A 21 -19.00 1.10 17.80
C LEU A 21 -18.45 1.97 18.93
N GLN A 22 -17.60 1.41 19.80
CA GLN A 22 -16.94 2.11 20.90
C GLN A 22 -15.44 2.31 20.65
N ASP A 23 -14.98 2.01 19.44
CA ASP A 23 -13.59 2.16 19.02
C ASP A 23 -13.15 3.63 19.17
N GLY A 24 -12.04 3.87 19.87
CA GLY A 24 -11.56 5.22 20.17
C GLY A 24 -12.38 5.98 21.21
N SER A 25 -13.21 5.31 22.03
CA SER A 25 -13.85 5.95 23.19
C SER A 25 -12.85 6.42 24.26
N ASP A 26 -11.64 5.85 24.26
CA ASP A 26 -10.48 6.26 25.05
C ASP A 26 -9.71 7.44 24.42
N ALA A 27 -10.04 7.85 23.19
CA ALA A 27 -9.45 8.98 22.49
C ALA A 27 -10.22 10.29 22.75
N THR A 28 -9.75 11.11 23.69
CA THR A 28 -10.43 12.34 24.11
C THR A 28 -10.43 13.46 23.06
N ASP A 29 -9.52 13.41 22.09
CA ASP A 29 -9.35 14.40 21.01
C ASP A 29 -10.07 14.03 19.71
N VAL A 30 -10.80 12.91 19.64
CA VAL A 30 -11.54 12.48 18.45
C VAL A 30 -13.05 12.45 18.72
N LYS A 31 -13.76 13.48 18.25
CA LYS A 31 -15.22 13.54 18.39
C LYS A 31 -15.88 12.39 17.62
N GLY A 32 -16.57 11.52 18.34
CA GLY A 32 -17.25 10.34 17.76
C GLY A 32 -16.39 9.09 17.66
N GLY A 33 -15.15 9.12 18.18
CA GLY A 33 -14.25 7.96 18.23
C GLY A 33 -13.65 7.58 16.88
N LEU A 34 -12.99 6.42 16.86
CA LEU A 34 -12.33 5.79 15.72
C LEU A 34 -13.21 4.65 15.17
N VAL A 35 -14.48 4.96 14.93
CA VAL A 35 -15.47 4.03 14.38
C VAL A 35 -15.38 4.05 12.84
N GLY A 36 -15.42 2.87 12.21
CA GLY A 36 -15.21 2.72 10.76
C GLY A 36 -13.99 1.90 10.41
N GLY A 37 -13.52 2.00 9.17
CA GLY A 37 -12.30 1.34 8.70
C GLY A 37 -12.49 -0.15 8.45
N TYR A 38 -11.39 -0.87 8.39
CA TYR A 38 -11.36 -2.30 8.11
C TYR A 38 -10.69 -3.07 9.25
N TYR A 39 -11.20 -4.26 9.55
CA TYR A 39 -10.42 -5.25 10.27
C TYR A 39 -9.38 -5.85 9.33
N ASP A 40 -8.23 -6.21 9.88
CA ASP A 40 -7.05 -6.52 9.09
C ASP A 40 -7.14 -7.85 8.35
N ALA A 41 -7.45 -8.93 9.08
CA ALA A 41 -7.46 -10.28 8.54
C ALA A 41 -8.69 -11.07 9.03
N GLY A 42 -8.46 -12.21 9.68
CA GLY A 42 -9.48 -12.99 10.38
C GLY A 42 -9.67 -12.56 11.84
N ASP A 43 -8.90 -11.58 12.29
CA ASP A 43 -9.02 -10.96 13.60
C ASP A 43 -9.93 -9.71 13.52
N ASN A 44 -10.16 -9.04 14.64
CA ASN A 44 -10.93 -7.80 14.69
C ASN A 44 -10.04 -6.58 15.02
N THR A 45 -8.74 -6.68 14.79
CA THR A 45 -7.79 -5.58 15.00
C THR A 45 -7.77 -4.68 13.77
N LYS A 46 -7.69 -3.37 14.00
CA LYS A 46 -7.50 -2.38 12.94
C LYS A 46 -6.02 -1.96 12.90
N PHE A 47 -5.20 -2.71 12.16
CA PHE A 47 -3.82 -2.33 11.90
C PHE A 47 -3.77 -1.26 10.80
N HIS A 48 -3.36 -0.04 11.14
CA HIS A 48 -3.46 1.07 10.18
C HIS A 48 -2.40 1.02 9.07
N PHE A 49 -1.26 0.35 9.31
CA PHE A 49 -0.19 0.27 8.31
C PHE A 49 -0.59 -0.59 7.10
N PRO A 50 -0.96 -1.88 7.27
CA PRO A 50 -1.47 -2.69 6.16
C PRO A 50 -2.80 -2.17 5.58
N MET A 51 -3.68 -1.57 6.41
CA MET A 51 -4.90 -0.94 5.90
C MET A 51 -4.60 0.21 4.94
N SER A 52 -3.63 1.07 5.29
CA SER A 52 -3.22 2.18 4.43
C SER A 52 -2.61 1.66 3.13
N PHE A 53 -1.75 0.64 3.21
CA PHE A 53 -1.20 -0.04 2.04
C PHE A 53 -2.31 -0.58 1.11
N ALA A 54 -3.32 -1.24 1.67
CA ALA A 54 -4.45 -1.74 0.89
C ALA A 54 -5.21 -0.60 0.19
N MET A 55 -5.43 0.53 0.87
CA MET A 55 -6.08 1.70 0.26
C MET A 55 -5.25 2.31 -0.87
N THR A 56 -3.92 2.38 -0.72
CA THR A 56 -3.03 2.85 -1.79
C THR A 56 -3.07 1.90 -2.99
N MET A 57 -3.00 0.59 -2.77
CA MET A 57 -3.03 -0.41 -3.84
C MET A 57 -4.37 -0.44 -4.59
N LEU A 58 -5.50 -0.37 -3.87
CA LEU A 58 -6.82 -0.26 -4.51
C LEU A 58 -6.92 1.02 -5.32
N SER A 59 -6.49 2.15 -4.76
CA SER A 59 -6.49 3.44 -5.47
C SER A 59 -5.63 3.39 -6.73
N TRP A 60 -4.42 2.82 -6.64
CA TRP A 60 -3.54 2.66 -7.79
C TRP A 60 -4.17 1.78 -8.87
N SER A 61 -4.80 0.67 -8.50
CA SER A 61 -5.47 -0.20 -9.45
C SER A 61 -6.59 0.52 -10.21
N VAL A 62 -7.39 1.34 -9.52
CA VAL A 62 -8.46 2.14 -10.13
C VAL A 62 -7.90 3.24 -11.03
N ILE A 63 -6.80 3.89 -10.63
CA ILE A 63 -6.13 4.92 -11.44
C ILE A 63 -5.65 4.36 -12.79
N GLU A 64 -5.04 3.17 -12.79
CA GLU A 64 -4.47 2.57 -14.01
C GLU A 64 -5.53 1.86 -14.86
N TYR A 65 -6.56 1.28 -14.23
CA TYR A 65 -7.55 0.42 -14.89
C TYR A 65 -9.00 0.87 -14.74
N GLU A 66 -9.26 2.17 -14.55
CA GLU A 66 -10.61 2.74 -14.41
C GLU A 66 -11.60 2.19 -15.45
N HIS A 67 -11.20 2.20 -16.73
CA HIS A 67 -12.02 1.72 -17.83
C HIS A 67 -12.41 0.23 -17.70
N LYS A 68 -11.54 -0.61 -17.13
CA LYS A 68 -11.85 -2.04 -16.91
C LYS A 68 -12.84 -2.22 -15.76
N PHE A 69 -12.67 -1.48 -14.66
CA PHE A 69 -13.63 -1.50 -13.55
C PHE A 69 -15.01 -1.01 -13.98
N ARG A 70 -15.08 0.02 -14.85
CA ARG A 70 -16.35 0.48 -15.44
C ARG A 70 -16.98 -0.58 -16.33
N ALA A 71 -16.18 -1.24 -17.17
CA ALA A 71 -16.68 -2.27 -18.09
C ALA A 71 -17.31 -3.47 -17.37
N ILE A 72 -16.84 -3.82 -16.18
CA ILE A 72 -17.40 -4.91 -15.35
C ILE A 72 -18.42 -4.42 -14.31
N GLY A 73 -18.74 -3.12 -14.27
CA GLY A 73 -19.71 -2.55 -13.32
C GLY A 73 -19.21 -2.40 -11.88
N GLU A 74 -17.91 -2.56 -11.61
CA GLU A 74 -17.32 -2.55 -10.26
C GLU A 74 -16.69 -1.19 -9.87
N TYR A 75 -16.73 -0.19 -10.76
CA TYR A 75 -16.07 1.09 -10.51
C TYR A 75 -16.60 1.82 -9.27
N ASP A 76 -17.92 1.92 -9.11
CA ASP A 76 -18.52 2.62 -7.97
C ASP A 76 -18.31 1.83 -6.66
N HIS A 77 -18.40 0.50 -6.71
CA HIS A 77 -18.08 -0.35 -5.57
C HIS A 77 -16.63 -0.18 -5.11
N MET A 78 -15.67 -0.13 -6.04
CA MET A 78 -14.26 0.15 -5.72
C MET A 78 -14.08 1.54 -5.10
N LYS A 79 -14.78 2.56 -5.60
CA LYS A 79 -14.79 3.89 -4.97
C LYS A 79 -15.35 3.81 -3.55
N ASP A 80 -16.46 3.11 -3.32
CA ASP A 80 -17.02 2.97 -1.97
C ASP A 80 -16.06 2.29 -1.00
N LEU A 81 -15.33 1.25 -1.46
CA LEU A 81 -14.30 0.59 -0.66
C LEU A 81 -13.16 1.55 -0.27
N ILE A 82 -12.63 2.30 -1.23
CA ILE A 82 -11.54 3.26 -1.00
C ILE A 82 -12.04 4.39 -0.09
N LYS A 83 -13.25 4.90 -0.33
CA LYS A 83 -13.86 5.97 0.47
C LYS A 83 -14.04 5.55 1.92
N TRP A 84 -14.51 4.33 2.18
CA TRP A 84 -14.70 3.81 3.53
C TRP A 84 -13.40 3.78 4.33
N GLY A 85 -12.30 3.31 3.72
CA GLY A 85 -11.00 3.28 4.36
C GLY A 85 -10.40 4.68 4.54
N THR A 86 -10.49 5.55 3.54
CA THR A 86 -9.93 6.90 3.61
C THR A 86 -10.71 7.85 4.53
N ASP A 87 -12.03 7.71 4.63
CA ASP A 87 -12.83 8.39 5.65
C ASP A 87 -12.37 8.02 7.06
N TYR A 88 -12.09 6.73 7.29
CA TYR A 88 -11.55 6.25 8.55
C TYR A 88 -10.14 6.77 8.83
N LEU A 89 -9.22 6.70 7.86
CA LEU A 89 -7.85 7.23 8.03
C LEU A 89 -7.86 8.72 8.35
N LEU A 90 -8.80 9.51 7.84
CA LEU A 90 -8.94 10.93 8.20
C LEU A 90 -9.38 11.17 9.66
N LEU A 91 -9.86 10.15 10.38
CA LEU A 91 -10.17 10.18 11.82
C LEU A 91 -8.95 9.86 12.69
N THR A 92 -7.94 9.17 12.15
CA THR A 92 -6.79 8.66 12.93
C THR A 92 -5.72 9.74 13.20
N PHE A 93 -6.00 10.99 12.84
CA PHE A 93 -5.20 12.17 13.16
C PHE A 93 -6.07 13.42 13.02
N ASN A 94 -5.58 14.58 13.49
CA ASN A 94 -6.28 15.84 13.26
C ASN A 94 -6.13 16.28 11.78
N SER A 95 -6.97 15.72 10.92
CA SER A 95 -6.98 15.97 9.46
C SER A 95 -7.36 17.40 9.07
N SER A 96 -7.85 18.21 10.01
CA SER A 96 -8.12 19.63 9.81
C SER A 96 -6.91 20.52 10.09
N ALA A 97 -5.92 20.02 10.86
CA ALA A 97 -4.68 20.74 11.14
C ALA A 97 -3.72 20.72 9.94
N THR A 98 -2.70 21.59 9.99
CA THR A 98 -1.59 21.62 9.01
C THR A 98 -0.31 21.00 9.57
N LYS A 99 -0.27 20.79 10.89
CA LYS A 99 0.78 20.11 11.64
C LYS A 99 0.13 19.30 12.76
N ILE A 100 0.63 18.09 12.97
CA ILE A 100 0.19 17.17 14.01
C ILE A 100 1.41 16.68 14.79
N ASP A 101 1.19 16.20 16.01
CA ASP A 101 2.20 15.69 16.91
C ASP A 101 1.99 14.21 17.28
N LYS A 102 0.86 13.63 16.85
CA LYS A 102 0.43 12.26 17.12
C LYS A 102 -0.43 11.75 15.97
N ILE A 103 -0.34 10.46 15.71
CA ILE A 103 -1.32 9.68 14.93
C ILE A 103 -1.82 8.51 15.77
N TYR A 104 -3.04 8.06 15.53
CA TYR A 104 -3.52 6.77 16.01
C TYR A 104 -2.99 5.69 15.10
N SER A 105 -2.28 4.71 15.67
CA SER A 105 -1.59 3.66 14.92
C SER A 105 -2.38 2.36 14.82
N GLN A 106 -3.30 2.12 15.75
CA GLN A 106 -4.11 0.91 15.80
C GLN A 106 -5.33 1.09 16.71
N VAL A 107 -6.38 0.30 16.45
CA VAL A 107 -7.50 0.10 17.39
C VAL A 107 -7.73 -1.39 17.60
N GLY A 108 -7.85 -1.80 18.87
CA GLY A 108 -7.84 -3.20 19.26
C GLY A 108 -6.41 -3.75 19.28
N GLY A 109 -6.29 -5.08 19.27
CA GLY A 109 -5.02 -5.77 19.30
C GLY A 109 -4.96 -6.88 20.34
N SER A 110 -3.93 -7.68 20.23
CA SER A 110 -3.55 -8.70 21.21
C SER A 110 -2.11 -8.47 21.66
N GLN A 111 -1.75 -9.00 22.83
CA GLN A 111 -0.35 -9.11 23.22
C GLN A 111 0.05 -10.58 23.19
N ASN A 112 1.24 -10.86 22.65
CA ASN A 112 1.73 -12.23 22.58
C ASN A 112 1.81 -12.87 23.98
N GLY A 113 1.17 -14.03 24.15
CA GLY A 113 1.09 -14.73 25.43
C GLY A 113 0.10 -14.13 26.46
N SER A 114 -0.73 -13.15 26.05
CA SER A 114 -1.80 -12.60 26.88
C SER A 114 -2.77 -13.71 27.31
N LYS A 115 -3.18 -13.66 28.59
CA LYS A 115 -4.28 -14.47 29.15
C LYS A 115 -5.52 -13.63 29.46
N THR A 116 -5.45 -12.33 29.16
CA THR A 116 -6.59 -11.43 29.29
C THR A 116 -7.39 -11.51 28.00
N PRO A 117 -8.74 -11.59 28.06
CA PRO A 117 -9.57 -11.51 26.86
C PRO A 117 -9.19 -10.31 25.98
N ASP A 118 -8.77 -10.61 24.76
CA ASP A 118 -8.36 -9.67 23.72
C ASP A 118 -8.59 -10.28 22.34
N ASP A 119 -8.16 -9.58 21.29
CA ASP A 119 -8.53 -9.87 19.91
C ASP A 119 -8.11 -11.25 19.41
N HIS A 120 -6.96 -11.77 19.86
CA HIS A 120 -6.48 -13.10 19.45
C HIS A 120 -6.77 -14.17 20.50
N TYR A 121 -7.15 -13.77 21.72
CA TYR A 121 -7.65 -14.69 22.74
C TYR A 121 -9.09 -15.14 22.44
N CYS A 122 -9.95 -14.22 21.99
CA CYS A 122 -11.38 -14.49 21.78
C CYS A 122 -11.69 -14.82 20.31
N TRP A 123 -12.13 -16.05 20.04
CA TRP A 123 -12.67 -16.42 18.72
C TRP A 123 -14.15 -16.06 18.61
N GLN A 124 -14.43 -14.83 18.16
CA GLN A 124 -15.80 -14.32 18.07
C GLN A 124 -16.05 -13.43 16.85
N ARG A 125 -17.33 -13.28 16.50
CA ARG A 125 -17.75 -12.36 15.44
C ARG A 125 -17.46 -10.92 15.87
N PRO A 126 -17.12 -10.02 14.93
CA PRO A 126 -16.88 -8.62 15.26
C PRO A 126 -18.09 -7.96 15.95
N GLU A 127 -19.31 -8.38 15.63
CA GLU A 127 -20.56 -7.87 16.20
C GLU A 127 -20.75 -8.25 17.68
N ASP A 128 -20.08 -9.30 18.16
CA ASP A 128 -20.23 -9.84 19.52
C ASP A 128 -19.08 -9.43 20.47
N MET A 129 -18.06 -8.71 19.97
CA MET A 129 -16.89 -8.34 20.77
C MET A 129 -17.25 -7.67 22.10
N ASP A 130 -16.84 -8.29 23.19
CA ASP A 130 -17.08 -7.88 24.57
C ASP A 130 -15.80 -7.51 25.34
N TYR A 131 -14.62 -7.71 24.75
CA TYR A 131 -13.32 -7.33 25.31
C TYR A 131 -12.98 -5.85 25.03
N ALA A 132 -12.06 -5.32 25.83
CA ALA A 132 -11.57 -3.96 25.67
C ALA A 132 -10.73 -3.81 24.40
N ARG A 133 -11.09 -2.85 23.54
CA ARG A 133 -10.42 -2.55 22.26
C ARG A 133 -9.57 -1.29 22.38
N LYS A 134 -8.36 -1.45 22.92
CA LYS A 134 -7.45 -0.32 23.21
C LYS A 134 -7.02 0.41 21.95
N THR A 135 -6.94 1.73 22.03
CA THR A 135 -6.35 2.55 20.97
C THR A 135 -4.84 2.72 21.19
N GLN A 136 -4.04 2.51 20.15
CA GLN A 136 -2.60 2.78 20.17
C GLN A 136 -2.29 4.11 19.46
N THR A 137 -1.31 4.84 19.98
CA THR A 137 -0.86 6.11 19.41
C THR A 137 0.63 6.09 19.12
N ALA A 138 1.04 6.82 18.08
CA ALA A 138 2.42 7.02 17.72
C ALA A 138 2.72 8.53 17.64
N ASN A 139 3.68 9.01 18.45
CA ASN A 139 4.21 10.37 18.37
C ASN A 139 5.38 10.49 17.36
N SER A 140 5.86 9.35 16.90
CA SER A 140 6.91 9.12 15.91
C SER A 140 6.50 7.88 15.12
N GLY A 141 6.55 7.94 13.78
CA GLY A 141 6.04 6.86 12.93
C GLY A 141 6.10 7.24 11.46
N PRO A 142 7.31 7.47 10.91
CA PRO A 142 7.50 7.95 9.55
C PRO A 142 7.06 6.94 8.48
N ASP A 143 7.17 5.66 8.79
CA ASP A 143 6.66 4.53 8.03
C ASP A 143 5.15 4.61 7.90
N LEU A 144 4.42 4.47 9.01
CA LEU A 144 2.96 4.50 9.01
C LEU A 144 2.42 5.81 8.41
N ALA A 145 2.95 6.96 8.83
CA ALA A 145 2.49 8.25 8.32
C ALA A 145 2.80 8.43 6.83
N GLY A 146 3.91 7.90 6.33
CA GLY A 146 4.26 7.90 4.91
C GLY A 146 3.28 7.07 4.08
N GLU A 147 2.91 5.88 4.54
CA GLU A 147 1.92 5.04 3.86
C GLU A 147 0.51 5.62 3.93
N MET A 148 0.08 6.17 5.09
CA MET A 148 -1.20 6.87 5.19
C MET A 148 -1.25 8.08 4.24
N ALA A 149 -0.13 8.80 4.09
CA ALA A 149 -0.05 9.90 3.12
C ALA A 149 -0.19 9.41 1.68
N ALA A 150 0.45 8.29 1.32
CA ALA A 150 0.30 7.66 0.01
C ALA A 150 -1.15 7.21 -0.26
N ALA A 151 -1.82 6.63 0.74
CA ALA A 151 -3.20 6.20 0.65
C ALA A 151 -4.16 7.37 0.37
N LEU A 152 -4.03 8.46 1.14
CA LEU A 152 -4.87 9.65 0.93
C LEU A 152 -4.53 10.38 -0.38
N ALA A 153 -3.25 10.47 -0.74
CA ALA A 153 -2.82 11.11 -1.98
C ALA A 153 -3.32 10.35 -3.21
N SER A 154 -3.11 9.04 -3.29
CA SER A 154 -3.61 8.21 -4.40
C SER A 154 -5.14 8.23 -4.48
N ALA A 155 -5.84 8.08 -3.36
CA ALA A 155 -7.30 8.17 -3.34
C ALA A 155 -7.82 9.54 -3.82
N SER A 156 -7.11 10.63 -3.54
CA SER A 156 -7.52 11.96 -4.01
C SER A 156 -7.60 12.06 -5.54
N ILE A 157 -6.81 11.26 -6.26
CA ILE A 157 -6.81 11.16 -7.73
C ILE A 157 -8.06 10.38 -8.19
N VAL A 158 -8.39 9.29 -7.50
CA VAL A 158 -9.62 8.50 -7.77
C VAL A 158 -10.88 9.36 -7.62
N PHE A 159 -10.91 10.23 -6.60
CA PHE A 159 -12.04 11.12 -6.31
C PHE A 159 -11.91 12.52 -6.91
N ARG A 160 -11.10 12.71 -7.96
CA ARG A 160 -10.93 14.03 -8.60
C ARG A 160 -12.24 14.66 -9.08
N ASP A 161 -13.25 13.85 -9.38
CA ASP A 161 -14.61 14.25 -9.73
C ASP A 161 -15.39 14.85 -8.56
N ASN A 162 -15.06 14.47 -7.33
CA ASN A 162 -15.53 15.12 -6.10
C ASN A 162 -14.45 16.06 -5.55
N THR A 163 -14.39 17.28 -6.09
CA THR A 163 -13.34 18.26 -5.76
C THR A 163 -13.21 18.55 -4.27
N ALA A 164 -14.33 18.62 -3.52
CA ALA A 164 -14.29 18.89 -2.08
C ALA A 164 -13.63 17.74 -1.31
N TYR A 165 -13.98 16.50 -1.65
CA TYR A 165 -13.40 15.32 -1.01
C TYR A 165 -11.93 15.11 -1.42
N SER A 166 -11.62 15.24 -2.71
CA SER A 166 -10.24 15.16 -3.21
C SER A 166 -9.31 16.16 -2.51
N LYS A 167 -9.73 17.43 -2.37
CA LYS A 167 -8.96 18.45 -1.62
C LYS A 167 -8.79 18.10 -0.14
N LYS A 168 -9.81 17.52 0.49
CA LYS A 168 -9.73 17.05 1.88
C LYS A 168 -8.67 15.95 2.03
N LEU A 169 -8.65 14.99 1.10
CA LEU A 169 -7.67 13.91 1.07
C LEU A 169 -6.25 14.42 0.85
N VAL A 170 -6.03 15.31 -0.14
CA VAL A 170 -4.73 15.95 -0.36
C VAL A 170 -4.23 16.67 0.89
N LYS A 171 -5.06 17.50 1.52
CA LYS A 171 -4.69 18.20 2.76
C LYS A 171 -4.27 17.22 3.87
N GLY A 172 -5.01 16.12 4.03
CA GLY A 172 -4.66 15.06 4.97
C GLY A 172 -3.31 14.42 4.65
N ALA A 173 -3.09 14.08 3.38
CA ALA A 173 -1.84 13.48 2.90
C ALA A 173 -0.63 14.38 3.16
N GLU A 174 -0.72 15.68 2.85
CA GLU A 174 0.36 16.64 3.09
C GLU A 174 0.65 16.81 4.59
N THR A 175 -0.38 16.77 5.43
CA THR A 175 -0.24 16.89 6.90
C THR A 175 0.49 15.68 7.49
N LEU A 176 0.10 14.47 7.08
CA LEU A 176 0.76 13.24 7.47
C LEU A 176 2.20 13.17 6.97
N PHE A 177 2.43 13.55 5.72
CA PHE A 177 3.77 13.51 5.15
C PHE A 177 4.73 14.51 5.82
N LYS A 178 4.21 15.69 6.23
CA LYS A 178 4.97 16.62 7.09
C LYS A 178 5.33 16.00 8.43
N PHE A 179 4.41 15.28 9.07
CA PHE A 179 4.70 14.53 10.31
C PHE A 179 5.73 13.43 10.06
N ALA A 180 5.60 12.66 8.97
CA ALA A 180 6.52 11.59 8.60
C ALA A 180 7.95 12.09 8.35
N ARG A 181 8.08 13.30 7.80
CA ARG A 181 9.38 13.92 7.45
C ARG A 181 9.99 14.76 8.56
N ASP A 182 9.31 14.93 9.70
CA ASP A 182 9.84 15.67 10.85
C ASP A 182 11.13 15.00 11.36
N PHE A 183 12.21 15.78 11.44
CA PHE A 183 13.53 15.30 11.85
C PHE A 183 13.53 14.77 13.29
N GLY A 184 12.65 15.27 14.17
CA GLY A 184 12.52 14.81 15.54
C GLY A 184 11.68 13.54 15.70
N LYS A 185 11.10 12.99 14.62
CA LYS A 185 10.11 11.89 14.64
C LYS A 185 10.51 10.72 13.75
N ARG A 186 11.78 10.30 13.82
CA ARG A 186 12.38 9.26 12.96
C ARG A 186 12.51 7.90 13.63
N THR A 187 11.52 7.53 14.42
CA THR A 187 11.43 6.20 15.04
C THR A 187 10.22 5.50 14.45
N SER A 188 10.39 4.23 14.08
CA SER A 188 9.31 3.42 13.54
C SER A 188 8.08 3.42 14.48
N TYR A 189 6.89 3.42 13.90
CA TYR A 189 5.62 3.50 14.63
C TYR A 189 5.39 2.31 15.58
N CYS A 190 5.99 1.15 15.28
CA CYS A 190 5.82 -0.08 16.06
C CYS A 190 6.84 -0.23 17.20
N ARG A 191 7.94 0.55 17.20
CA ARG A 191 9.11 0.28 18.05
C ARG A 191 8.75 0.27 19.53
N GLY A 192 8.93 -0.88 20.18
CA GLY A 192 8.65 -1.07 21.60
C GLY A 192 7.16 -1.14 21.93
N ASN A 193 6.28 -1.22 20.92
CA ASN A 193 4.84 -1.36 21.13
C ASN A 193 4.44 -2.86 21.05
N PRO A 194 4.08 -3.49 22.19
CA PRO A 194 3.78 -4.93 22.24
C PRO A 194 2.49 -5.33 21.52
N PHE A 195 1.63 -4.37 21.15
CA PHE A 195 0.40 -4.62 20.39
C PHE A 195 0.59 -4.58 18.87
N ILE A 196 1.75 -4.07 18.41
CA ILE A 196 2.02 -3.82 16.99
C ILE A 196 3.23 -4.64 16.53
N GLU A 197 4.36 -4.53 17.24
CA GLU A 197 5.65 -5.09 16.84
C GLU A 197 5.61 -6.61 16.57
N PRO A 198 4.88 -7.44 17.34
CA PRO A 198 4.78 -8.87 17.04
C PRO A 198 4.04 -9.22 15.74
N PHE A 199 3.28 -8.28 15.16
CA PHE A 199 2.36 -8.53 14.04
C PHE A 199 2.81 -7.80 12.77
N TYR A 200 2.89 -6.47 12.85
CA TYR A 200 3.21 -5.59 11.72
C TYR A 200 4.46 -4.75 12.02
N ASN A 201 5.57 -5.43 12.30
CA ASN A 201 6.86 -4.77 12.52
C ASN A 201 7.35 -4.07 11.26
N SER A 202 7.79 -2.83 11.37
CA SER A 202 8.35 -2.09 10.23
C SER A 202 9.85 -2.34 10.08
N SER A 203 10.29 -2.63 8.85
CA SER A 203 11.72 -2.81 8.53
C SER A 203 12.44 -1.50 8.18
N GLY A 204 11.71 -0.41 7.97
CA GLY A 204 12.24 0.86 7.53
C GLY A 204 11.15 1.90 7.24
N TYR A 205 11.56 3.11 6.88
CA TYR A 205 10.64 4.18 6.51
C TYR A 205 11.07 4.95 5.23
N PHE A 206 12.22 4.57 4.66
CA PHE A 206 12.82 5.33 3.55
C PHE A 206 12.13 5.01 2.22
N ASP A 207 11.63 3.80 2.05
CA ASP A 207 10.79 3.44 0.92
C ASP A 207 9.41 4.11 1.03
N GLU A 208 8.83 4.29 2.21
CA GLU A 208 7.59 5.06 2.42
C GLU A 208 7.77 6.54 2.11
N TYR A 209 8.93 7.12 2.39
CA TYR A 209 9.23 8.48 1.94
C TYR A 209 9.25 8.58 0.41
N MET A 210 9.87 7.61 -0.27
CA MET A 210 9.94 7.61 -1.74
C MET A 210 8.56 7.39 -2.35
N TRP A 211 7.81 6.42 -1.82
CA TRP A 211 6.45 6.07 -2.19
C TRP A 211 5.46 7.22 -1.96
N GLY A 212 5.42 7.76 -0.74
CA GLY A 212 4.54 8.86 -0.37
C GLY A 212 4.85 10.14 -1.15
N ALA A 213 6.13 10.44 -1.39
CA ALA A 213 6.52 11.58 -2.23
C ALA A 213 6.08 11.41 -3.69
N ALA A 214 6.21 10.21 -4.27
CA ALA A 214 5.74 9.93 -5.62
C ALA A 214 4.22 10.12 -5.74
N TRP A 215 3.44 9.59 -4.80
CA TRP A 215 1.98 9.77 -4.79
C TRP A 215 1.53 11.20 -4.56
N LEU A 216 2.18 11.92 -3.65
CA LEU A 216 1.90 13.33 -3.43
C LEU A 216 2.23 14.17 -4.67
N TYR A 217 3.30 13.85 -5.39
CA TYR A 217 3.56 14.49 -6.67
C TYR A 217 2.44 14.23 -7.68
N TYR A 218 2.00 12.98 -7.86
CA TYR A 218 0.87 12.66 -8.74
C TYR A 218 -0.43 13.38 -8.34
N ALA A 219 -0.69 13.52 -7.04
CA ALA A 219 -1.90 14.16 -6.53
C ALA A 219 -1.88 15.69 -6.65
N THR A 220 -0.71 16.32 -6.54
CA THR A 220 -0.61 17.79 -6.37
C THR A 220 0.11 18.52 -7.51
N GLY A 221 0.92 17.81 -8.29
CA GLY A 221 1.86 18.41 -9.24
C GLY A 221 3.01 19.19 -8.58
N ASN A 222 3.16 19.14 -7.25
CA ASN A 222 4.19 19.90 -6.55
C ASN A 222 5.58 19.26 -6.70
N ASN A 223 6.46 19.96 -7.41
CA ASN A 223 7.82 19.52 -7.70
C ASN A 223 8.71 19.32 -6.47
N THR A 224 8.37 19.85 -5.29
CA THR A 224 9.11 19.56 -4.06
C THR A 224 9.02 18.07 -3.68
N TYR A 225 7.85 17.45 -3.88
CA TYR A 225 7.70 16.01 -3.66
C TYR A 225 8.47 15.21 -4.71
N PHE A 226 8.43 15.65 -5.97
CA PHE A 226 9.20 14.99 -7.04
C PHE A 226 10.71 15.05 -6.79
N SER A 227 11.22 16.22 -6.43
CA SER A 227 12.62 16.43 -6.05
C SER A 227 13.05 15.56 -4.87
N LEU A 228 12.15 15.32 -3.91
CA LEU A 228 12.41 14.41 -2.80
C LEU A 228 12.42 12.96 -3.27
N ALA A 229 11.44 12.54 -4.06
CA ALA A 229 11.32 11.18 -4.58
C ALA A 229 12.51 10.77 -5.46
N THR A 230 13.17 11.73 -6.12
CA THR A 230 14.39 11.52 -6.91
C THR A 230 15.67 11.92 -6.19
N ASN A 231 15.64 12.16 -4.88
CA ASN A 231 16.82 12.58 -4.13
C ASN A 231 17.82 11.40 -3.99
N PRO A 232 19.10 11.56 -4.38
CA PRO A 232 20.07 10.47 -4.29
C PRO A 232 20.29 9.92 -2.88
N GLY A 233 20.20 10.78 -1.86
CA GLY A 233 20.30 10.37 -0.45
C GLY A 233 19.12 9.49 -0.03
N LEU A 234 17.92 9.76 -0.56
CA LEU A 234 16.74 8.94 -0.30
C LEU A 234 16.88 7.55 -0.93
N SER A 235 17.30 7.47 -2.20
CA SER A 235 17.58 6.20 -2.89
C SER A 235 18.65 5.37 -2.19
N LYS A 236 19.71 6.03 -1.70
CA LYS A 236 20.79 5.37 -0.96
C LYS A 236 20.27 4.77 0.35
N ASN A 237 19.52 5.53 1.14
CA ASN A 237 19.04 5.09 2.45
C ASN A 237 17.93 4.04 2.36
N SER A 238 17.10 4.08 1.31
CA SER A 238 16.11 3.04 1.00
C SER A 238 16.73 1.80 0.34
N LYS A 239 18.04 1.81 0.04
CA LYS A 239 18.75 0.73 -0.65
C LYS A 239 18.16 0.42 -2.03
N ALA A 240 17.60 1.42 -2.72
CA ALA A 240 16.94 1.29 -4.03
C ALA A 240 17.75 0.54 -5.09
N PHE A 241 19.08 0.66 -5.03
CA PHE A 241 19.98 0.06 -6.02
C PHE A 241 20.77 -1.15 -5.49
N TYR A 242 20.39 -1.67 -4.32
CA TYR A 242 21.03 -2.85 -3.75
C TYR A 242 20.36 -4.08 -4.38
N MET A 243 21.16 -4.98 -4.94
CA MET A 243 20.68 -6.20 -5.61
C MET A 243 20.28 -7.28 -4.59
N ILE A 244 19.37 -6.95 -3.68
CA ILE A 244 18.84 -7.85 -2.65
C ILE A 244 17.46 -8.33 -3.13
N PRO A 245 17.23 -9.64 -3.34
CA PRO A 245 15.96 -10.17 -3.85
C PRO A 245 14.73 -9.69 -3.07
N ASP A 246 14.80 -9.66 -1.75
CA ASP A 246 13.66 -9.27 -0.90
C ASP A 246 13.21 -7.82 -1.12
N LEU A 247 14.13 -6.93 -1.48
CA LEU A 247 13.80 -5.54 -1.82
C LEU A 247 13.04 -5.41 -3.14
N SER A 248 13.04 -6.45 -3.98
CA SER A 248 12.22 -6.50 -5.20
C SER A 248 10.79 -6.97 -4.95
N VAL A 249 10.44 -7.42 -3.73
CA VAL A 249 9.12 -7.97 -3.39
C VAL A 249 8.25 -6.89 -2.73
N LEU A 250 7.17 -6.48 -3.42
CA LEU A 250 6.21 -5.49 -2.90
C LEU A 250 5.38 -6.08 -1.75
N SER A 251 5.28 -5.34 -0.65
CA SER A 251 4.46 -5.70 0.50
C SER A 251 3.95 -4.47 1.25
N TRP A 252 3.14 -4.70 2.29
CA TRP A 252 2.76 -3.66 3.24
C TRP A 252 3.95 -3.06 4.00
N ASP A 253 5.13 -3.69 3.99
CA ASP A 253 6.35 -3.22 4.67
C ASP A 253 7.43 -2.74 3.69
N ASN A 254 7.40 -3.19 2.43
CA ASN A 254 8.38 -2.79 1.40
C ASN A 254 7.68 -2.23 0.15
N LYS A 255 7.79 -0.92 -0.06
CA LYS A 255 7.18 -0.20 -1.20
C LYS A 255 8.17 0.08 -2.33
N LEU A 256 9.45 -0.25 -2.13
CA LEU A 256 10.53 0.08 -3.04
C LEU A 256 10.27 -0.30 -4.51
N PRO A 257 9.85 -1.54 -4.85
CA PRO A 257 9.65 -1.92 -6.26
C PRO A 257 8.47 -1.17 -6.89
N ALA A 258 7.42 -0.88 -6.11
CA ALA A 258 6.27 -0.11 -6.55
C ALA A 258 6.60 1.37 -6.76
N ALA A 259 7.33 1.98 -5.82
CA ALA A 259 7.75 3.36 -5.91
C ALA A 259 8.68 3.60 -7.10
N MET A 260 9.63 2.69 -7.37
CA MET A 260 10.47 2.77 -8.56
C MET A 260 9.68 2.59 -9.85
N LEU A 261 8.65 1.74 -9.88
CA LEU A 261 7.76 1.59 -11.04
C LEU A 261 6.96 2.87 -11.31
N LEU A 262 6.44 3.53 -10.27
CA LEU A 262 5.76 4.83 -10.40
C LEU A 262 6.67 5.93 -10.96
N LEU A 263 7.93 5.96 -10.53
CA LEU A 263 8.93 6.92 -11.02
C LEU A 263 9.37 6.57 -12.45
N THR A 264 9.46 5.28 -12.76
CA THR A 264 9.69 4.78 -14.13
C THR A 264 8.57 5.23 -15.08
N ARG A 265 7.31 5.15 -14.64
CA ARG A 265 6.15 5.68 -15.37
C ARG A 265 6.31 7.17 -15.66
N ILE A 266 6.72 7.98 -14.68
CA ILE A 266 6.98 9.43 -14.89
C ILE A 266 8.03 9.64 -15.98
N ARG A 267 9.14 8.90 -15.93
CA ARG A 267 10.20 8.98 -16.94
C ARG A 267 9.66 8.72 -18.34
N MET A 268 8.90 7.64 -18.48
CA MET A 268 8.40 7.14 -19.76
C MET A 268 7.36 8.05 -20.40
N PHE A 269 6.47 8.64 -19.60
CA PHE A 269 5.36 9.43 -20.14
C PHE A 269 5.58 10.94 -20.09
N LEU A 270 6.33 11.45 -19.10
CA LEU A 270 6.53 12.89 -18.93
C LEU A 270 7.93 13.34 -19.35
N SER A 271 8.92 12.45 -19.33
CA SER A 271 10.32 12.73 -19.72
C SER A 271 10.85 14.09 -19.20
N PRO A 272 10.86 14.30 -17.88
CA PRO A 272 11.06 15.63 -17.27
C PRO A 272 12.48 16.20 -17.46
N GLY A 273 13.44 15.41 -17.93
CA GLY A 273 14.81 15.86 -18.19
C GLY A 273 15.60 16.21 -16.92
N TYR A 274 16.55 17.13 -17.05
CA TYR A 274 17.41 17.57 -15.95
C TYR A 274 16.59 18.33 -14.88
N PRO A 275 16.85 18.15 -13.56
CA PRO A 275 17.89 17.32 -12.94
C PRO A 275 17.48 15.88 -12.62
N TYR A 276 16.32 15.42 -13.10
CA TYR A 276 15.70 14.18 -12.63
C TYR A 276 16.11 12.94 -13.43
N GLU A 277 16.49 13.12 -14.70
CA GLU A 277 16.68 12.03 -15.67
C GLU A 277 17.65 10.93 -15.19
N ASP A 278 18.79 11.28 -14.58
CA ASP A 278 19.78 10.29 -14.14
C ASP A 278 19.21 9.34 -13.08
N MET A 279 18.46 9.89 -12.12
CA MET A 279 17.83 9.10 -11.07
C MET A 279 16.69 8.25 -11.63
N LEU A 280 15.85 8.85 -12.48
CA LEU A 280 14.74 8.15 -13.12
C LEU A 280 15.23 7.00 -14.02
N LYS A 281 16.31 7.20 -14.75
CA LYS A 281 16.95 6.16 -15.57
C LYS A 281 17.44 5.00 -14.68
N SER A 282 17.99 5.33 -13.52
CA SER A 282 18.42 4.32 -12.53
C SER A 282 17.23 3.52 -11.98
N TYR A 283 16.12 4.17 -11.64
CA TYR A 283 14.89 3.47 -11.23
C TYR A 283 14.29 2.62 -12.34
N HIS A 284 14.29 3.12 -13.59
CA HIS A 284 13.84 2.33 -14.75
C HIS A 284 14.69 1.06 -14.89
N ASN A 285 16.01 1.18 -14.80
CA ASN A 285 16.92 0.04 -14.90
C ASN A 285 16.65 -0.99 -13.81
N VAL A 286 16.52 -0.57 -12.54
CA VAL A 286 16.21 -1.51 -11.44
C VAL A 286 14.81 -2.10 -11.56
N THR A 287 13.83 -1.32 -12.01
CA THR A 287 12.49 -1.84 -12.31
C THR A 287 12.56 -2.96 -13.35
N GLY A 288 13.35 -2.78 -14.42
CA GLY A 288 13.62 -3.83 -15.39
C GLY A 288 14.27 -5.06 -14.76
N LEU A 289 15.28 -4.89 -13.90
CA LEU A 289 15.91 -6.00 -13.18
C LEU A 289 14.96 -6.73 -12.23
N THR A 290 14.03 -6.01 -11.58
CA THR A 290 12.94 -6.61 -10.80
C THR A 290 12.02 -7.45 -11.68
N MET A 291 11.65 -6.98 -12.87
CA MET A 291 10.86 -7.80 -13.79
C MET A 291 11.63 -9.04 -14.29
N CYS A 292 12.96 -8.93 -14.45
CA CYS A 292 13.81 -10.07 -14.77
C CYS A 292 13.86 -11.08 -13.61
N SER A 293 13.96 -10.62 -12.35
CA SER A 293 14.07 -11.51 -11.19
C SER A 293 12.83 -12.40 -11.02
N TYR A 294 11.67 -11.90 -11.46
CA TYR A 294 10.43 -12.65 -11.47
C TYR A 294 10.34 -13.74 -12.52
N LEU A 295 11.27 -13.87 -13.47
CA LEU A 295 11.19 -14.94 -14.47
C LEU A 295 11.97 -16.17 -14.00
N GLN A 296 11.33 -17.33 -14.06
CA GLN A 296 11.89 -18.63 -13.65
C GLN A 296 13.27 -18.90 -14.27
N THR A 297 13.48 -18.46 -15.50
CA THR A 297 14.72 -18.60 -16.25
C THR A 297 15.97 -18.05 -15.56
N PHE A 298 15.83 -17.05 -14.68
CA PHE A 298 16.95 -16.41 -14.00
C PHE A 298 17.21 -16.96 -12.59
N ASN A 299 16.37 -17.87 -12.08
CA ASN A 299 16.55 -18.55 -10.80
C ASN A 299 16.82 -17.60 -9.60
N VAL A 300 16.26 -16.38 -9.61
CA VAL A 300 16.38 -15.46 -8.47
C VAL A 300 15.45 -15.87 -7.33
N PHE A 301 14.23 -16.31 -7.67
CA PHE A 301 13.26 -16.87 -6.74
C PHE A 301 12.98 -18.34 -7.05
N ASN A 302 12.61 -19.08 -6.00
CA ASN A 302 12.14 -20.46 -6.13
C ASN A 302 10.72 -20.51 -6.72
N TRP A 303 10.38 -21.67 -7.27
CA TRP A 303 9.08 -21.92 -7.89
C TRP A 303 8.53 -23.27 -7.39
N THR A 304 7.23 -23.31 -7.13
CA THR A 304 6.55 -24.57 -6.85
C THR A 304 6.49 -25.44 -8.10
N ARG A 305 6.27 -26.75 -7.93
CA ARG A 305 6.05 -27.67 -9.06
C ARG A 305 4.84 -27.28 -9.93
N GLY A 306 3.88 -26.54 -9.37
CA GLY A 306 2.70 -26.03 -10.08
C GLY A 306 2.92 -24.72 -10.83
N GLY A 307 4.14 -24.15 -10.83
CA GLY A 307 4.43 -22.90 -11.54
C GLY A 307 4.08 -21.62 -10.78
N LEU A 308 3.94 -21.70 -9.46
CA LEU A 308 3.80 -20.52 -8.59
C LEU A 308 5.19 -20.01 -8.14
N ILE A 309 5.48 -18.73 -8.32
CA ILE A 309 6.70 -18.09 -7.78
C ILE A 309 6.65 -17.98 -6.24
N GLN A 310 7.79 -18.21 -5.57
CA GLN A 310 7.93 -18.16 -4.12
C GLN A 310 8.74 -16.93 -3.68
N LEU A 311 8.05 -15.80 -3.50
CA LEU A 311 8.63 -14.49 -3.18
C LEU A 311 8.90 -14.27 -1.68
N ASN A 312 8.66 -15.29 -0.86
CA ASN A 312 8.84 -15.27 0.58
C ASN A 312 9.72 -16.44 1.05
N HIS A 313 10.61 -16.92 0.18
CA HIS A 313 11.51 -18.05 0.46
C HIS A 313 10.78 -19.33 0.93
N GLY A 314 9.57 -19.55 0.43
CA GLY A 314 8.75 -20.72 0.77
C GLY A 314 8.05 -20.65 2.12
N GLN A 315 8.07 -19.49 2.78
CA GLN A 315 7.32 -19.23 4.01
C GLN A 315 5.80 -19.08 3.75
N GLY A 316 5.02 -18.84 4.80
CA GLY A 316 3.56 -18.64 4.69
C GLY A 316 3.15 -17.37 3.92
N GLN A 317 1.88 -17.31 3.48
CA GLN A 317 1.28 -16.20 2.71
C GLN A 317 1.89 -15.93 1.31
N PRO A 318 2.21 -16.93 0.48
CA PRO A 318 2.86 -16.68 -0.81
C PRO A 318 1.99 -15.88 -1.79
N LEU A 319 0.66 -16.08 -1.76
CA LEU A 319 -0.22 -15.55 -2.80
C LEU A 319 -0.35 -14.03 -2.81
N GLN A 320 -0.23 -13.36 -1.66
CA GLN A 320 -0.29 -11.89 -1.62
C GLN A 320 0.90 -11.27 -2.38
N TYR A 321 2.09 -11.83 -2.19
CA TYR A 321 3.30 -11.38 -2.88
C TYR A 321 3.23 -11.69 -4.38
N VAL A 322 2.70 -12.87 -4.72
CA VAL A 322 2.49 -13.29 -6.11
C VAL A 322 1.53 -12.34 -6.83
N ALA A 323 0.40 -12.01 -6.21
CA ALA A 323 -0.57 -11.07 -6.77
C ALA A 323 0.04 -9.68 -6.97
N ASN A 324 0.81 -9.20 -5.99
CA ASN A 324 1.54 -7.93 -6.10
C ASN A 324 2.56 -7.94 -7.24
N ALA A 325 3.34 -9.01 -7.39
CA ALA A 325 4.31 -9.14 -8.48
C ALA A 325 3.61 -9.17 -9.85
N ALA A 326 2.52 -9.95 -9.99
CA ALA A 326 1.73 -10.00 -11.21
C ALA A 326 1.14 -8.64 -11.58
N PHE A 327 0.67 -7.87 -10.58
CA PHE A 327 0.17 -6.52 -10.78
C PHE A 327 1.27 -5.55 -11.26
N LEU A 328 2.42 -5.53 -10.59
CA LEU A 328 3.56 -4.69 -11.00
C LEU A 328 4.07 -5.04 -12.40
N THR A 329 4.17 -6.33 -12.73
CA THR A 329 4.57 -6.75 -14.08
C THR A 329 3.56 -6.36 -15.13
N SER A 330 2.26 -6.47 -14.84
CA SER A 330 1.21 -6.05 -15.77
C SER A 330 1.30 -4.55 -16.09
N LEU A 331 1.48 -3.72 -15.06
CA LEU A 331 1.66 -2.28 -15.25
C LEU A 331 2.92 -1.95 -16.05
N TYR A 332 4.05 -2.60 -15.73
CA TYR A 332 5.29 -2.38 -16.48
C TYR A 332 5.14 -2.75 -17.96
N VAL A 333 4.48 -3.88 -18.26
CA VAL A 333 4.15 -4.29 -19.63
C VAL A 333 3.29 -3.24 -20.33
N ASP A 334 2.26 -2.74 -19.66
CA ASP A 334 1.34 -1.76 -20.24
C ASP A 334 2.05 -0.42 -20.50
N TYR A 335 2.95 0.02 -19.61
CA TYR A 335 3.75 1.23 -19.84
C TYR A 335 4.70 1.07 -21.03
N MET A 336 5.41 -0.06 -21.10
CA MET A 336 6.34 -0.33 -22.20
C MET A 336 5.60 -0.40 -23.54
N ASN A 337 4.46 -1.08 -23.56
CA ASN A 337 3.59 -1.16 -24.73
C ASN A 337 3.09 0.22 -25.18
N ALA A 338 2.64 1.07 -24.24
CA ALA A 338 2.17 2.42 -24.54
C ALA A 338 3.28 3.32 -25.13
N THR A 339 4.54 3.07 -24.78
CA THR A 339 5.70 3.79 -25.35
C THR A 339 6.32 3.12 -26.59
N GLY A 340 5.73 2.04 -27.10
CA GLY A 340 6.24 1.31 -28.27
C GLY A 340 7.55 0.54 -28.03
N VAL A 341 7.90 0.27 -26.77
CA VAL A 341 9.11 -0.49 -26.42
C VAL A 341 8.78 -1.98 -26.42
N PRO A 342 9.36 -2.81 -27.32
CA PRO A 342 8.91 -4.19 -27.56
C PRO A 342 9.34 -5.20 -26.47
N GLY A 343 10.19 -4.80 -25.55
CA GLY A 343 10.77 -5.65 -24.52
C GLY A 343 11.97 -5.01 -23.85
N MET A 344 12.71 -5.81 -23.09
CA MET A 344 13.90 -5.36 -22.38
C MET A 344 14.97 -6.45 -22.35
N THR A 345 16.22 -6.06 -22.11
CA THR A 345 17.33 -6.99 -21.97
C THR A 345 17.57 -7.34 -20.51
N CYS A 346 17.50 -8.63 -20.19
CA CYS A 346 17.91 -9.21 -18.90
C CYS A 346 19.27 -9.89 -19.08
N GLY A 347 20.35 -9.13 -18.87
CA GLY A 347 21.71 -9.58 -19.21
C GLY A 347 21.84 -9.84 -20.73
N PRO A 348 22.28 -11.03 -21.16
CA PRO A 348 22.41 -11.35 -22.59
C PRO A 348 21.10 -11.73 -23.28
N ARG A 349 19.98 -11.86 -22.53
CA ARG A 349 18.70 -12.34 -23.07
C ARG A 349 17.72 -11.19 -23.28
N PHE A 350 17.12 -11.15 -24.47
CA PHE A 350 16.00 -10.26 -24.75
C PHE A 350 14.70 -10.90 -24.26
N ILE A 351 13.95 -10.18 -23.43
CA ILE A 351 12.65 -10.58 -22.89
C ILE A 351 11.59 -9.72 -23.56
N THR A 352 10.64 -10.36 -24.24
CA THR A 352 9.55 -9.66 -24.91
C THR A 352 8.47 -9.22 -23.90
N LEU A 353 7.65 -8.24 -24.28
CA LEU A 353 6.45 -7.91 -23.47
C LEU A 353 5.50 -9.11 -23.31
N ASN A 354 5.48 -10.02 -24.28
CA ASN A 354 4.65 -11.21 -24.20
C ASN A 354 5.15 -12.20 -23.13
N ASP A 355 6.46 -12.30 -22.92
CA ASP A 355 7.03 -13.16 -21.88
C ASP A 355 6.66 -12.66 -20.48
N LEU A 356 6.77 -11.34 -20.26
CA LEU A 356 6.34 -10.69 -19.02
C LEU A 356 4.82 -10.81 -18.80
N ARG A 357 4.03 -10.64 -19.87
CA ARG A 357 2.58 -10.82 -19.79
C ARG A 357 2.19 -12.27 -19.44
N LYS A 358 2.88 -13.26 -20.03
CA LYS A 358 2.69 -14.67 -19.70
C LYS A 358 3.01 -14.96 -18.24
N PHE A 359 4.08 -14.37 -17.69
CA PHE A 359 4.36 -14.44 -16.26
C PHE A 359 3.19 -13.90 -15.44
N ALA A 360 2.75 -12.67 -15.68
CA ALA A 360 1.68 -12.06 -14.89
C ALA A 360 0.37 -12.88 -14.96
N ILE A 361 0.03 -13.39 -16.15
CA ILE A 361 -1.14 -14.24 -16.37
C ILE A 361 -1.01 -15.56 -15.60
N SER A 362 0.14 -16.25 -15.67
CA SER A 362 0.32 -17.56 -15.03
C SER A 362 0.26 -17.50 -13.50
N GLN A 363 0.50 -16.32 -12.93
CA GLN A 363 0.43 -16.09 -11.49
C GLN A 363 -0.99 -15.80 -10.97
N VAL A 364 -1.95 -15.53 -11.86
CA VAL A 364 -3.34 -15.19 -11.50
C VAL A 364 -4.33 -16.24 -12.02
N LEU A 365 -4.09 -16.77 -13.23
CA LEU A 365 -4.94 -17.78 -13.86
C LEU A 365 -4.26 -19.14 -13.83
N SER A 366 -4.96 -20.15 -13.33
CA SER A 366 -4.50 -21.53 -13.48
C SER A 366 -4.72 -22.01 -14.92
N HIS A 367 -3.80 -22.83 -15.44
CA HIS A 367 -3.77 -23.31 -16.83
C HIS A 367 -4.99 -24.13 -17.29
N HIS A 368 -6.04 -24.29 -16.49
CA HIS A 368 -7.27 -25.01 -16.87
C HIS A 368 -8.29 -24.17 -17.65
N SER A 369 -8.07 -22.85 -17.82
CA SER A 369 -9.03 -21.97 -18.49
C SER A 369 -8.90 -21.90 -20.02
N TYR A 370 -8.01 -22.68 -20.64
CA TYR A 370 -7.80 -22.71 -22.10
C TYR A 370 -8.18 -24.05 -22.76
N LEU A 371 -8.88 -24.92 -22.03
CA LEU A 371 -9.50 -26.13 -22.58
C LEU A 371 -11.02 -26.00 -22.45
N ASN A 372 -11.63 -25.27 -23.39
CA ASN A 372 -12.99 -25.50 -23.91
C ASN A 372 -13.18 -24.71 -25.20
#